data_AF-A0A6G9CKV3-F1
#
_entry.id   AF-A0A6G9CKV3-F1
#
_cell.length_a   1.000
_cell.length_b   1.000
_cell.length_c   1.000
_cell.angle_alpha   90.00
_cell.angle_beta   90.00
_cell.angle_gamma   90.00
#
_symmetry.space_group_name_H-M   'P 1'
#
loop_
_entity.id
_entity.type
_entity.pdbx_description
1 polymer ?
#
loop_
_entity_poly.entity_id
_entity_poly.type
_entity_poly.pdbx_seq_one_letter_code
_entity_poly.pdbx_strand_id
1 'polypeptide(L)' 'MDILMDSGIRCGADVIKALALGADAVLYGRPWVYGLGLAGADGVRHALRSLLADLDLTMGLAGLASVAEIDRSILMSNS' A
#
# COMPACT_ATOMS: atom_id res chain seq x y z
N MET A 1 -9.93 10.78 14.83
CA MET A 1 -10.87 10.11 13.93
C MET A 1 -10.03 9.62 12.80
N ASP A 2 -10.02 8.32 12.56
CA ASP A 2 -9.08 7.71 11.61
C ASP A 2 -9.70 7.69 10.21
N ILE A 3 -8.92 8.06 9.20
CA ILE A 3 -9.28 8.08 7.78
C ILE A 3 -8.74 6.80 7.14
N LEU A 4 -9.65 5.92 6.72
CA LEU A 4 -9.31 4.71 5.99
C LEU A 4 -9.59 4.88 4.50
N MET A 5 -8.66 4.45 3.64
CA MET A 5 -8.83 4.50 2.17
C MET A 5 -8.90 3.10 1.55
N ASP A 6 -9.88 2.89 0.68
CA ASP A 6 -10.05 1.69 -0.15
C ASP A 6 -10.23 2.11 -1.62
N SER A 7 -10.48 1.16 -2.51
CA SER A 7 -10.78 1.30 -3.93
C SER A 7 -9.58 1.65 -4.80
N GLY A 8 -8.63 0.72 -4.86
CA GLY A 8 -7.60 0.75 -5.91
C GLY A 8 -6.21 0.29 -5.51
N ILE A 9 -5.97 -0.05 -4.24
CA ILE A 9 -4.64 -0.47 -3.77
C ILE A 9 -4.19 -1.77 -4.45
N ARG A 10 -3.16 -1.70 -5.29
CA ARG A 10 -2.56 -2.86 -5.98
C ARG A 10 -1.06 -2.99 -5.71
N CYS A 11 -0.36 -1.88 -5.47
CA CYS A 11 1.08 -1.83 -5.24
C CYS A 11 1.45 -0.89 -4.08
N GLY A 12 2.71 -0.94 -3.66
CA GLY A 12 3.28 -0.09 -2.60
C GLY A 12 3.14 1.40 -2.89
N ALA A 13 3.29 1.81 -4.15
CA ALA A 13 3.11 3.20 -4.55
C ALA A 13 1.68 3.72 -4.35
N ASP A 14 0.66 2.86 -4.48
CA ASP A 14 -0.73 3.25 -4.19
C ASP A 14 -0.91 3.51 -2.68
N VAL A 15 -0.31 2.67 -1.84
CA VAL A 15 -0.32 2.82 -0.38
C VAL A 15 0.35 4.13 0.01
N ILE A 16 1.57 4.39 -0.50
CA ILE A 16 2.31 5.62 -0.20
C ILE A 16 1.51 6.86 -0.60
N LYS A 17 0.89 6.87 -1.78
CA LYS A 17 0.05 7.99 -2.23
C LYS A 17 -1.15 8.22 -1.33
N ALA A 18 -1.84 7.15 -0.92
CA ALA A 18 -2.99 7.23 -0.02
C ALA A 18 -2.60 7.86 1.32
N LEU A 19 -1.51 7.37 1.92
CA LEU A 19 -1.00 7.87 3.20
C LEU A 19 -0.52 9.33 3.07
N ALA A 20 0.22 9.66 2.01
CA ALA A 20 0.69 11.02 1.75
C ALA A 20 -0.46 12.02 1.51
N LEU A 21 -1.62 11.55 1.06
CA LEU A 21 -2.83 12.35 0.89
C LEU A 21 -3.64 12.50 2.19
N GLY A 22 -3.26 11.80 3.27
CA GLY A 22 -3.85 11.93 4.60
C GLY A 22 -4.68 10.74 5.06
N ALA A 23 -4.57 9.57 4.43
CA ALA A 23 -5.12 8.34 4.99
C ALA A 23 -4.26 7.84 6.16
N ASP A 24 -4.87 7.34 7.22
CA ASP A 24 -4.18 6.69 8.34
C ASP A 24 -3.88 5.21 8.05
N ALA A 25 -4.71 4.57 7.22
CA ALA A 25 -4.47 3.22 6.71
C ALA A 25 -5.23 2.96 5.40
N VAL A 26 -4.85 1.87 4.74
CA VAL A 26 -5.49 1.42 3.50
C VAL A 26 -6.08 0.02 3.62
N LEU A 27 -7.16 -0.23 2.87
CA LEU A 27 -7.79 -1.54 2.78
C LEU A 27 -7.32 -2.24 1.50
N TYR A 28 -6.81 -3.46 1.68
CA TYR A 28 -6.42 -4.29 0.56
C TYR A 28 -7.66 -5.00 0.01
N GLY A 29 -8.08 -4.62 -1.20
CA GLY A 29 -9.29 -5.13 -1.83
C GLY A 29 -9.08 -6.47 -2.56
N ARG A 30 -9.48 -6.52 -3.84
CA ARG A 30 -9.50 -7.75 -4.65
C ARG A 30 -8.24 -8.63 -4.65
N PRO A 31 -7.00 -8.10 -4.60
CA PRO A 31 -5.83 -8.97 -4.76
C PRO A 31 -5.68 -10.08 -3.71
N TRP A 32 -6.03 -9.87 -2.43
CA TRP A 32 -5.98 -10.97 -1.45
C TRP A 32 -7.05 -12.03 -1.71
N VAL A 33 -8.21 -11.64 -2.25
CA VAL A 33 -9.28 -12.57 -2.63
C VAL A 33 -8.83 -13.48 -3.78
N TYR A 34 -8.02 -12.97 -4.71
CA TYR A 34 -7.41 -13.81 -5.74
C TYR A 34 -6.44 -14.83 -5.14
N GLY A 35 -5.61 -14.41 -4.17
CA GLY A 35 -4.79 -15.31 -3.39
C GLY A 35 -5.61 -16.39 -2.68
N LEU A 36 -6.73 -16.00 -2.07
CA LEU A 36 -7.66 -16.93 -1.42
C LEU A 36 -8.18 -17.98 -2.41
N GLY A 37 -8.61 -17.57 -3.60
CA GLY A 37 -9.12 -18.48 -4.62
C GLY A 37 -8.07 -19.44 -5.19
N LEU A 38 -6.80 -19.02 -5.26
CA LEU A 38 -5.71 -19.82 -5.83
C LEU A 38 -5.12 -20.84 -4.85
N ALA A 39 -4.92 -20.44 -3.58
CA ALA A 39 -4.20 -21.26 -2.60
C ALA A 39 -4.71 -21.09 -1.17
N GLY A 40 -5.98 -20.69 -1.00
CA GLY A 40 -6.58 -20.50 0.32
C GLY A 40 -5.80 -19.49 1.17
N ALA A 41 -5.65 -19.80 2.45
CA ALA A 41 -4.95 -18.93 3.40
C ALA A 41 -3.48 -18.65 3.01
N ASP A 42 -2.79 -19.60 2.38
CA ASP A 42 -1.41 -19.41 1.94
C ASP A 42 -1.31 -18.42 0.79
N GLY A 43 -2.27 -18.42 -0.12
CA GLY A 43 -2.36 -17.43 -1.18
C GLY A 43 -2.70 -16.03 -0.65
N VAL A 44 -3.57 -15.92 0.37
CA VAL A 44 -3.80 -14.64 1.08
C VAL A 44 -2.51 -14.12 1.70
N ARG A 45 -1.79 -14.99 2.43
CA ARG A 45 -0.52 -14.63 3.08
C ARG A 45 0.54 -14.22 2.07
N HIS A 46 0.60 -14.89 0.92
CA HIS A 46 1.48 -14.51 -0.18
C HIS A 46 1.12 -13.12 -0.71
N ALA A 47 -0.14 -12.86 -1.04
CA ALA A 47 -0.58 -11.56 -1.57
C ALA A 47 -0.24 -10.40 -0.63
N LEU A 48 -0.52 -10.55 0.68
CA LEU A 48 -0.18 -9.54 1.69
C LEU A 48 1.33 -9.30 1.81
N ARG A 49 2.14 -10.36 1.83
CA ARG A 49 3.61 -10.21 1.88
C ARG A 49 4.16 -9.56 0.63
N SER A 50 3.63 -9.88 -0.54
CA SER A 50 4.04 -9.25 -1.78
C SER A 50 3.75 -7.75 -1.77
N LEU A 51 2.59 -7.32 -1.27
CA LEU A 51 2.29 -5.90 -1.10
C LEU A 51 3.23 -5.23 -0.09
N LEU A 52 3.52 -5.87 1.05
CA LEU A 52 4.41 -5.32 2.06
C LEU A 52 5.85 -5.19 1.56
N ALA A 53 6.35 -6.18 0.81
CA ALA A 53 7.68 -6.14 0.21
C ALA A 53 7.79 -5.03 -0.87
N ASP A 54 6.73 -4.84 -1.66
CA ASP A 54 6.67 -3.78 -2.65
C ASP A 54 6.58 -2.38 -2.01
N LEU A 55 5.83 -2.25 -0.89
CA LEU A 55 5.81 -1.03 -0.07
C LEU A 55 7.22 -0.70 0.47
N ASP A 56 7.89 -1.68 1.09
CA ASP A 56 9.24 -1.52 1.64
C ASP A 56 10.25 -1.11 0.56
N LEU A 57 10.22 -1.78 -0.60
CA LEU A 57 11.04 -1.43 -1.75
C LEU A 57 10.77 0.00 -2.23
N THR A 58 9.48 0.37 -2.37
CA THR A 58 9.10 1.70 -2.86
C THR A 58 9.51 2.80 -1.88
N MET A 59 9.37 2.56 -0.58
CA MET A 59 9.86 3.48 0.46
C MET A 59 11.38 3.65 0.39
N GLY A 60 12.13 2.55 0.27
CA GLY A 60 13.58 2.60 0.11
C GLY A 60 14.02 3.40 -1.12
N LEU A 61 13.33 3.24 -2.25
CA LEU A 61 13.57 4.02 -3.47
C LEU A 61 13.19 5.49 -3.33
N ALA A 62 12.17 5.81 -2.53
CA ALA A 62 11.75 7.17 -2.22
C ALA A 62 12.59 7.85 -1.12
N GLY A 63 13.54 7.12 -0.51
CA GLY A 63 14.37 7.63 0.58
C GLY A 63 13.65 7.75 1.93
N LEU A 64 12.57 6.99 2.12
CA LEU A 64 11.77 6.98 3.34
C LEU A 64 12.18 5.80 4.22
N ALA A 65 12.60 6.07 5.47
CA ALA A 65 13.00 5.02 6.40
C ALA A 65 11.81 4.43 7.18
N SER A 66 10.68 5.13 7.21
CA SER A 66 9.49 4.69 7.93
C SER A 66 8.21 5.25 7.32
N VAL A 67 7.08 4.59 7.62
CA VAL A 67 5.74 5.05 7.19
C VAL A 67 5.41 6.43 7.78
N ALA A 68 6.00 6.77 8.92
CA ALA A 68 5.79 8.07 9.59
C ALA A 68 6.41 9.25 8.83
N GLU A 69 7.33 8.99 7.89
CA GLU A 69 7.93 10.02 7.03
C GLU A 69 7.09 10.28 5.76
N ILE A 70 6.01 9.52 5.55
CA ILE A 70 5.15 9.71 4.38
C ILE A 70 4.26 10.93 4.62
N ASP A 71 4.50 11.97 3.82
CA ASP A 71 3.64 13.16 3.77
C ASP A 71 3.49 13.67 2.33
N ARG A 72 2.72 14.75 2.17
CA ARG A 72 2.39 15.32 0.85
C ARG A 72 3.61 15.81 0.06
N SER A 73 4.74 16.10 0.71
CA SER A 73 5.95 16.63 0.05
C SER A 73 6.58 15.67 -0.96
N ILE A 74 6.31 14.36 -0.82
CA ILE A 74 6.83 13.34 -1.75
C ILE A 74 5.99 13.23 -3.04
N LEU A 75 4.84 13.93 -3.11
CA LEU A 75 3.94 13.89 -4.25
C LEU A 75 4.27 15.01 -5.25
N MET A 76 4.30 14.65 -6.52
CA MET A 76 4.31 15.61 -7.62
C MET A 76 2.95 15.59 -8.32
N SER A 77 2.39 16.77 -8.57
CA SER A 77 1.21 16.90 -9.42
C SER A 77 1.63 16.74 -10.87
N ASN A 78 0.89 15.93 -11.62
CA ASN A 78 1.05 15.87 -13.06
C ASN A 78 0.17 16.97 -13.67
N SER A 79 0.80 18.08 -14.09
CA SER A 79 0.16 19.19 -14.80
C SER A 79 -0.04 18.87 -16.28
#